data_AF-A0A084IIM7-F1
#
_entry.id   AF-A0A084IIM7-F1
#
_cell.length_a   1.000
_cell.length_b   1.000
_cell.length_c   1.000
_cell.angle_alpha   90.00
_cell.angle_beta   90.00
_cell.angle_gamma   90.00
#
_symmetry.space_group_name_H-M   'P 1'
#
loop_
_entity.id
_entity.type
_entity.pdbx_description
1 polymer ?
#
loop_
_entity_poly.entity_id
_entity_poly.type
_entity_poly.pdbx_seq_one_letter_code
_entity_poly.pdbx_strand_id
1 'polypeptide(L)' 'MKRMMLGEYRRHAFVGKPPSPQTIINWIKDGDLPGEKLGGAWVVFVDDNGEPLRSTGNALADAALSRWQDQQSAS' A
#
# COMPACT_ATOMS: atom_id res chain seq x y z
N MET A 1 0.92 11.64 4.92
CA MET A 1 0.36 10.29 5.10
C MET A 1 -1.15 10.41 5.22
N LYS A 2 -1.88 9.82 4.28
CA LYS A 2 -3.34 9.78 4.25
C LYS A 2 -3.83 8.35 4.53
N ARG A 3 -5.09 8.23 4.96
CA ARG A 3 -5.79 6.95 5.14
C ARG A 3 -6.91 6.87 4.12
N MET A 4 -6.91 5.85 3.29
CA MET A 4 -7.95 5.59 2.31
C MET A 4 -8.75 4.36 2.73
N MET A 5 -10.08 4.45 2.68
CA MET A 5 -10.94 3.29 2.99
C MET A 5 -10.68 2.18 1.98
N LEU A 6 -10.65 0.92 2.44
CA LEU A 6 -10.34 -0.22 1.57
C LEU A 6 -11.22 -0.28 0.31
N GLY A 7 -12.50 0.07 0.44
CA GLY A 7 -13.42 0.12 -0.71
C GLY A 7 -13.07 1.18 -1.74
N GLU A 8 -12.54 2.32 -1.29
CA GLU A 8 -12.06 3.42 -2.13
C GLU A 8 -10.73 3.06 -2.77
N TYR A 9 -9.79 2.54 -1.99
CA TYR A 9 -8.50 2.04 -2.46
C TYR A 9 -8.64 1.00 -3.57
N ARG A 10 -9.57 0.04 -3.41
CA ARG A 10 -9.85 -0.96 -4.45
C ARG A 10 -10.29 -0.38 -5.79
N ARG A 11 -11.01 0.75 -5.78
CA ARG A 11 -11.46 1.42 -7.01
C ARG A 11 -10.37 2.30 -7.61
N HIS A 12 -9.53 2.89 -6.77
CA HIS A 12 -8.44 3.78 -7.18
C HIS A 12 -7.25 3.00 -7.75
N ALA A 13 -6.79 1.97 -7.03
CA ALA A 13 -5.51 1.30 -7.29
C ALA A 13 -5.55 0.22 -8.39
N PHE A 14 -6.73 -0.21 -8.84
CA PHE A 14 -6.86 -1.32 -9.79
C PHE A 14 -7.76 -0.95 -10.97
N VAL A 15 -7.24 -1.18 -12.18
CA VAL A 15 -8.01 -1.08 -13.41
C VAL A 15 -8.77 -2.39 -13.64
N GLY A 16 -10.06 -2.30 -13.98
CA GLY A 16 -10.89 -3.46 -14.31
C GLY A 16 -11.49 -4.15 -13.08
N LYS A 17 -11.28 -5.46 -12.93
CA LYS A 17 -11.84 -6.25 -11.81
C LYS A 17 -10.87 -6.25 -10.62
N PRO A 18 -11.14 -5.47 -9.55
CA PRO A 18 -10.23 -5.41 -8.41
C PRO A 18 -10.23 -6.72 -7.61
N PRO A 19 -9.14 -7.03 -6.87
CA PRO A 19 -9.09 -8.14 -5.92
C PRO A 19 -10.24 -8.07 -4.92
N SER A 20 -10.62 -9.21 -4.31
CA SER A 20 -11.66 -9.21 -3.27
C SER A 20 -11.26 -8.37 -2.05
N PRO A 21 -12.20 -7.85 -1.25
CA PRO A 21 -11.85 -7.16 -0.01
C PRO A 21 -10.98 -8.01 0.91
N GLN A 22 -11.26 -9.30 1.00
CA GLN A 22 -10.52 -10.24 1.85
C GLN A 22 -9.06 -10.38 1.40
N THR A 23 -8.81 -10.37 0.08
CA THR A 23 -7.45 -10.41 -0.47
C THR A 23 -6.63 -9.20 -0.02
N ILE A 24 -7.20 -7.99 -0.13
CA ILE A 24 -6.52 -6.76 0.31
C ILE A 24 -6.31 -6.78 1.83
N ILE A 25 -7.29 -7.26 2.61
CA ILE A 25 -7.15 -7.42 4.06
C ILE A 25 -5.99 -8.37 4.41
N ASN A 26 -5.83 -9.46 3.66
CA ASN A 26 -4.73 -10.40 3.90
C ASN A 26 -3.39 -9.73 3.62
N TRP A 27 -3.24 -8.98 2.52
CA TRP A 27 -2.01 -8.20 2.28
C TRP A 27 -1.68 -7.22 3.40
N ILE A 28 -2.69 -6.59 4.02
CA ILE A 28 -2.48 -5.72 5.17
C ILE A 28 -2.00 -6.52 6.39
N LYS A 29 -2.58 -7.70 6.64
CA LYS A 29 -2.19 -8.56 7.77
C LYS A 29 -0.80 -9.18 7.58
N ASP A 30 -0.45 -9.51 6.35
CA ASP A 30 0.81 -10.14 5.97
C ASP A 30 1.97 -9.13 5.91
N GLY A 31 1.65 -7.82 5.92
CA GLY A 31 2.62 -6.73 5.87
C GLY A 31 3.00 -6.29 4.46
N ASP A 32 2.41 -6.92 3.43
CA ASP A 32 2.61 -6.60 2.02
C ASP A 32 1.99 -5.25 1.61
N LEU A 33 0.99 -4.78 2.35
CA LEU A 33 0.30 -3.52 2.10
C LEU A 33 0.16 -2.73 3.41
N PRO A 34 0.69 -1.51 3.52
CA PRO A 34 0.57 -0.75 4.75
C PRO A 34 -0.88 -0.30 4.97
N GLY A 35 -1.41 -0.68 6.12
CA GLY A 35 -2.77 -0.36 6.51
C GLY A 35 -3.09 -0.86 7.90
N GLU A 36 -4.29 -0.55 8.37
CA GLU A 36 -4.76 -1.00 9.68
C GLU A 36 -6.27 -1.19 9.71
N LYS A 37 -6.74 -1.90 10.73
CA LYS A 37 -8.16 -1.94 11.07
C LYS A 37 -8.48 -0.78 12.00
N LEU A 38 -9.33 0.13 11.56
CA LEU A 38 -9.79 1.29 12.32
C LEU A 38 -11.27 1.12 12.66
N GLY A 39 -11.55 0.70 13.89
CA GLY A 39 -12.89 0.32 14.33
C GLY A 39 -13.43 -0.88 13.53
N GLY A 40 -14.55 -0.68 12.82
CA GLY A 40 -15.18 -1.69 11.97
C GLY A 40 -14.65 -1.74 10.52
N ALA A 41 -13.79 -0.80 10.12
CA ALA A 41 -13.33 -0.65 8.75
C ALA A 41 -11.83 -0.94 8.60
N TRP A 42 -11.41 -1.28 7.39
CA TRP A 42 -10.00 -1.39 7.00
C TRP A 42 -9.60 -0.18 6.18
N VAL A 43 -8.42 0.37 6.48
CA VAL A 43 -7.84 1.50 5.76
C VAL A 43 -6.46 1.14 5.24
N VAL A 44 -6.11 1.68 4.08
CA VAL A 44 -4.78 1.60 3.47
C VAL A 44 -4.08 2.94 3.68
N PHE A 45 -2.80 2.90 4.04
CA PHE A 45 -1.99 4.09 4.17
C PHE A 45 -1.44 4.47 2.80
N VAL A 46 -1.77 5.68 2.36
CA VAL A 46 -1.42 6.18 1.03
C VAL A 46 -0.70 7.52 1.10
N ASP A 47 0.03 7.84 0.04
CA ASP A 47 0.61 9.16 -0.20
C ASP A 47 -0.46 10.17 -0.67
N ASP A 48 -0.02 11.36 -1.11
CA ASP A 48 -0.95 12.39 -1.59
C ASP A 48 -1.58 12.09 -2.95
N ASN A 49 -1.02 11.14 -3.71
CA ASN A 49 -1.52 10.69 -5.01
C ASN A 49 -2.45 9.46 -4.91
N GLY A 50 -2.63 8.92 -3.70
CA GLY A 50 -3.44 7.72 -3.46
C GLY A 50 -2.68 6.42 -3.68
N GLU A 51 -1.36 6.48 -3.86
CA GLU A 51 -0.50 5.31 -3.97
C GLU A 51 -0.20 4.77 -2.57
N PRO A 52 -0.15 3.44 -2.36
CA PRO A 52 0.28 2.86 -1.09
C PRO A 52 1.63 3.42 -0.67
N LEU A 53 1.78 3.71 0.62
CA LEU A 53 3.10 3.98 1.14
C LEU A 53 4.01 2.77 0.81
N ARG A 54 5.23 3.04 0.37
CA ARG A 54 6.19 1.98 0.10
C ARG A 54 6.75 1.49 1.43
N SER A 55 6.09 0.51 2.03
CA SER A 55 6.68 -0.32 3.06
C SER A 55 6.33 -1.77 2.77
N THR A 56 7.36 -2.55 2.53
CA THR A 56 7.36 -4.00 2.38
C THR A 56 7.28 -4.71 3.74
N GLY A 57 7.16 -3.96 4.83
CA GLY A 57 7.21 -4.47 6.20
C GLY A 57 8.59 -5.02 6.61
N ASN A 58 9.55 -5.09 5.69
CA ASN A 58 10.92 -5.55 5.92
C ASN A 58 11.89 -4.40 5.69
N ALA A 59 12.53 -3.94 6.76
CA ALA A 59 13.47 -2.81 6.73
C ALA A 59 14.61 -2.97 5.71
N LEU A 60 15.04 -4.21 5.42
CA LEU A 60 16.07 -4.46 4.40
C LEU A 60 15.53 -4.30 2.98
N ALA A 61 14.32 -4.78 2.73
CA ALA A 61 13.67 -4.64 1.43
C ALA A 61 13.27 -3.18 1.16
N ASP A 62 12.81 -2.47 2.20
CA ASP A 62 12.52 -1.02 2.13
C ASP A 62 13.79 -0.21 1.83
N ALA A 63 14.90 -0.53 2.50
CA ALA A 63 16.19 0.11 2.23
C ALA A 63 16.73 -0.21 0.82
N ALA A 64 16.56 -1.44 0.35
CA ALA A 64 16.96 -1.85 -0.99
C ALA A 64 16.13 -1.14 -2.08
N LEU A 65 14.82 -1.04 -1.87
CA LEU A 65 13.89 -0.37 -2.78
C LEU A 65 14.20 1.13 -2.87
N SER A 66 14.49 1.77 -1.74
CA SER A 66 14.92 3.18 -1.71
C SER A 66 16.21 3.39 -2.52
N ARG A 67 17.23 2.56 -2.29
CA ARG A 67 18.52 2.67 -2.99
C ARG A 67 18.41 2.47 -4.51
N TRP A 68 17.51 1.62 -4.97
CA TRP A 68 17.29 1.39 -6.41
C TRP A 68 16.61 2.59 -7.08
N GLN A 69 15.72 3.28 -6.37
CA GLN A 69 15.00 4.46 -6.88
C GLN A 69 15.91 5.69 -6.98
N ASP A 70 16.82 5.87 -6.01
CA ASP A 70 17.82 6.92 -6.05
C ASP A 70 18.75 6.78 -7.27
N GLN A 71 19.10 5.54 -7.65
CA GLN A 71 19.95 5.26 -8.82
C GLN A 71 19.25 5.55 -10.15
N GLN A 72 17.94 5.30 -10.24
CA GLN A 72 17.14 5.54 -11.45
C GLN A 72 16.89 7.04 -11.71
N SER A 73 16.92 7.87 -10.66
CA SER A 73 16.62 9.31 -10.74
C SER A 73 17.86 10.16 -11.07
N ALA A 74 19.04 9.55 -11.08
CA ALA A 74 20.33 10.19 -11.33
C ALA A 74 20.88 9.95 -12.76
N SER A 75 20.06 9.40 -13.66
CA SER A 75 20.41 9.12 -15.08
C SER A 75 19.50 9.87 -16.05
#